data_AF-A0A5B9DGY3-F1
#
_entry.id   AF-A0A5B9DGY3-F1
#
_cell.length_a   1.000
_cell.length_b   1.000
_cell.length_c   1.000
_cell.angle_alpha   90.00
_cell.angle_beta   90.00
_cell.angle_gamma   90.00
#
_symmetry.space_group_name_H-M   'P 1'
#
loop_
_entity.id
_entity.type
_entity.pdbx_description
1 polymer ?
#
loop_
_entity_poly.entity_id
_entity_poly.type
_entity_poly.pdbx_seq_one_letter_code
_entity_poly.pdbx_strand_id
1 'polypeptide(L)'
;MRKLEETPTIYDVNFTKLTKGINLQVQDWIVERIHSDEKVMDVGCGPGQLSRKLAQKGAFVLGIDKNPKMVRVANNNISSEIKNSLSFLKGSIIDDFTKPEQFDVIVSTFMLSELRPLEQQIFLREAWKLLKPNGRLYLAAEFVPSGFSKIKFILERWFYKKKTGKKSGKTLPLKWFSKYLGPIGYKIINEENWKQGSIKVLEIVKEELKKNSGPGYYTPPKKSFSGLSAIFRSMRCILTGQVDPVPIEPGIYQSGNPNSKSPILVTSNYDYTYIRFMKKIQKIDAWVLCVDSNGINVWCGARGDNFGNKQLIEAIKATNIEEKTQQRKIILPQLSAGGIAIPQLITDVPYFPFKLYYGPIWAKDIPEYLEKKYIVKPKSMKKINFSLFHRILAGITHLTFSYRKIFLKPTLLLCLGLIFFQMFDKMWFIGEFWLYIAITNILICIPYPIFNFTRKFMVKGATIGVINIIVLSIITYILHNSILFMLLNIFLYFWLAFFSTMSFSGYTFSTSPTEIRDEYPYFNKIQVILLIISIIFSSVGLYFL
;
A
#
# COMPACT_ATOMS: atom_id res chain seq x y z
N MET A 1 10.71 -11.08 -9.08
CA MET A 1 11.87 -10.67 -8.26
C MET A 1 11.88 -11.48 -7.00
N ARG A 2 11.37 -11.03 -5.85
CA ARG A 2 11.33 -11.80 -4.58
C ARG A 2 11.13 -13.32 -4.62
N LYS A 3 10.18 -13.85 -5.39
CA LYS A 3 10.02 -15.33 -5.51
C LYS A 3 11.26 -16.00 -6.15
N LEU A 4 11.89 -15.34 -7.11
CA LEU A 4 13.13 -15.81 -7.74
C LEU A 4 14.31 -15.77 -6.76
N GLU A 5 14.27 -14.87 -5.77
CA GLU A 5 15.33 -14.75 -4.75
C GLU A 5 15.35 -15.91 -3.76
N GLU A 6 14.29 -16.72 -3.72
CA GLU A 6 14.25 -17.97 -2.97
C GLU A 6 15.18 -19.04 -3.58
N THR A 7 15.50 -18.94 -4.87
CA THR A 7 16.41 -19.84 -5.60
C THR A 7 17.57 -19.09 -6.31
N PRO A 8 18.52 -18.52 -5.55
CA PRO A 8 19.59 -17.66 -6.08
C PRO A 8 20.44 -18.26 -7.22
N THR A 9 20.69 -19.57 -7.21
CA THR A 9 21.56 -20.24 -8.20
C THR A 9 20.98 -20.25 -9.61
N ILE A 10 19.66 -20.26 -9.74
CA ILE A 10 18.93 -20.24 -11.02
C ILE A 10 18.20 -18.92 -11.24
N TYR A 11 18.54 -17.89 -10.47
CA TYR A 11 17.89 -16.58 -10.52
C TYR A 11 18.01 -15.96 -11.91
N ASP A 12 19.22 -15.85 -12.47
CA ASP A 12 19.46 -15.17 -13.75
C ASP A 12 18.72 -15.84 -14.91
N VAL A 13 18.71 -17.19 -14.93
CA VAL A 13 17.98 -17.98 -15.94
C VAL A 13 16.47 -17.71 -15.86
N ASN A 14 15.91 -17.79 -14.65
CA ASN A 14 14.48 -17.58 -14.45
C ASN A 14 14.08 -16.12 -14.68
N PHE A 15 14.94 -15.17 -14.32
CA PHE A 15 14.69 -13.76 -14.53
C PHE A 15 14.72 -13.43 -16.03
N THR A 16 15.68 -13.98 -16.77
CA THR A 16 15.76 -13.86 -18.24
C THR A 16 14.53 -14.43 -18.93
N LYS A 17 14.03 -15.58 -18.48
CA LYS A 17 12.77 -16.15 -18.97
C LYS A 17 11.56 -15.26 -18.68
N LEU A 18 11.51 -14.64 -17.49
CA LEU A 18 10.43 -13.75 -17.07
C LEU A 18 10.39 -12.45 -17.89
N THR A 19 11.54 -11.86 -18.15
CA THR A 19 11.69 -10.62 -18.92
C THR A 19 11.69 -10.86 -20.44
N LYS A 20 11.80 -12.12 -20.88
CA LYS A 20 11.99 -12.51 -22.29
C LYS A 20 13.29 -11.94 -22.88
N GLY A 21 14.38 -12.00 -22.13
CA GLY A 21 15.71 -11.55 -22.58
C GLY A 21 15.99 -10.05 -22.43
N ILE A 22 14.98 -9.23 -22.09
CA ILE A 22 15.15 -7.76 -21.97
C ILE A 22 16.18 -7.36 -20.89
N ASN A 23 16.30 -8.14 -19.82
CA ASN A 23 17.33 -7.88 -18.80
C ASN A 23 18.75 -7.98 -19.36
N LEU A 24 19.01 -8.86 -20.34
CA LEU A 24 20.32 -8.97 -20.98
C LEU A 24 20.57 -7.76 -21.88
N GLN A 25 19.58 -7.34 -22.67
CA GLN A 25 19.66 -6.12 -23.49
C GLN A 25 19.94 -4.88 -22.63
N VAL A 26 19.29 -4.77 -21.47
CA VAL A 26 19.57 -3.71 -20.48
C VAL A 26 21.00 -3.78 -19.97
N GLN A 27 21.51 -4.98 -19.64
CA GLN A 27 22.90 -5.13 -19.20
C GLN A 27 23.88 -4.71 -20.29
N ASP A 28 23.67 -5.16 -21.52
CA ASP A 28 24.56 -4.88 -22.63
C ASP A 28 24.58 -3.37 -22.95
N TRP A 29 23.41 -2.72 -22.91
CA TRP A 29 23.27 -1.27 -23.05
C TRP A 29 24.09 -0.47 -22.02
N ILE A 30 24.08 -0.92 -20.76
CA ILE A 30 24.88 -0.32 -19.69
C ILE A 30 26.36 -0.61 -19.92
N VAL A 31 26.72 -1.88 -20.15
CA VAL A 31 28.12 -2.32 -20.34
C VAL A 31 28.79 -1.52 -21.45
N GLU A 32 28.11 -1.27 -22.57
CA GLU A 32 28.64 -0.47 -23.69
C GLU A 32 29.07 0.96 -23.29
N ARG A 33 28.40 1.56 -22.29
CA ARG A 33 28.60 2.97 -21.88
C ARG A 33 29.54 3.16 -20.69
N ILE A 34 29.98 2.06 -20.07
CA ILE A 34 30.99 2.07 -18.99
C ILE A 34 32.39 2.03 -19.60
N HIS A 35 33.31 2.85 -19.08
CA HIS A 35 34.70 2.88 -19.52
C HIS A 35 35.57 1.96 -18.64
N SER A 36 36.74 1.57 -19.16
CA SER A 36 37.75 0.89 -18.34
C SER A 36 38.20 1.81 -17.21
N ASP A 37 38.67 1.23 -16.11
CA ASP A 37 39.25 1.93 -14.96
C ASP A 37 38.26 2.79 -14.13
N GLU A 38 36.99 2.86 -14.52
CA GLU A 38 35.95 3.52 -13.71
C GLU A 38 35.67 2.74 -12.42
N LYS A 39 35.46 3.47 -11.32
CA LYS A 39 34.96 2.90 -10.08
C LYS A 39 33.44 2.83 -10.12
N VAL A 40 32.91 1.61 -10.15
CA VAL A 40 31.48 1.35 -10.29
C VAL A 40 30.92 0.72 -9.02
N MET A 41 29.78 1.22 -8.56
CA MET A 41 28.98 0.57 -7.52
C MET A 41 27.72 -0.05 -8.13
N ASP A 42 27.54 -1.36 -7.97
CA ASP A 42 26.33 -2.07 -8.42
C ASP A 42 25.39 -2.32 -7.22
N VAL A 43 24.30 -1.55 -7.15
CA VAL A 43 23.38 -1.56 -6.02
C VAL A 43 22.19 -2.49 -6.28
N GLY A 44 22.06 -3.53 -5.46
CA GLY A 44 21.15 -4.63 -5.71
C GLY A 44 21.70 -5.57 -6.77
N CYS A 45 22.98 -5.93 -6.66
CA CYS A 45 23.72 -6.67 -7.68
C CYS A 45 23.18 -8.10 -7.92
N GLY A 46 22.34 -8.63 -7.02
CA GLY A 46 21.82 -9.99 -7.12
C GLY A 46 22.97 -11.03 -7.19
N PRO A 47 22.88 -12.03 -8.08
CA PRO A 47 23.96 -13.00 -8.33
C PRO A 47 25.22 -12.42 -9.01
N GLY A 48 25.30 -11.11 -9.25
CA GLY A 48 26.48 -10.41 -9.74
C GLY A 48 26.73 -10.49 -11.25
N GLN A 49 25.73 -10.85 -12.06
CA GLN A 49 25.90 -11.02 -13.52
C GLN A 49 26.38 -9.74 -14.20
N LEU A 50 25.72 -8.61 -13.93
CA LEU A 50 26.13 -7.30 -14.47
C LEU A 50 27.51 -6.91 -13.95
N SER A 51 27.74 -7.04 -12.64
CA SER A 51 29.00 -6.68 -11.99
C SER A 51 30.20 -7.42 -12.61
N ARG A 52 30.04 -8.71 -12.96
CA ARG A 52 31.07 -9.50 -13.67
C ARG A 52 31.34 -8.95 -15.07
N LYS A 53 30.30 -8.67 -15.86
CA LYS A 53 30.46 -8.09 -17.21
C LYS A 53 31.20 -6.75 -17.16
N LEU A 54 30.90 -5.91 -16.17
CA LEU A 54 31.57 -4.63 -15.96
C LEU A 54 33.04 -4.80 -15.57
N ALA A 55 33.34 -5.74 -14.67
CA ALA A 55 34.72 -6.04 -14.28
C ALA A 55 35.54 -6.64 -15.44
N GLN A 56 34.93 -7.48 -16.28
CA GLN A 56 35.54 -8.01 -17.51
C GLN A 56 35.86 -6.92 -18.54
N LYS A 57 35.10 -5.82 -18.54
CA LYS A 57 35.39 -4.63 -19.36
C LYS A 57 36.55 -3.78 -18.79
N GLY A 58 37.06 -4.13 -17.61
CA GLY A 58 38.17 -3.42 -16.96
C GLY A 58 37.74 -2.37 -15.92
N ALA A 59 36.47 -2.32 -15.52
CA ALA A 59 36.03 -1.44 -14.43
C ALA A 59 36.32 -2.03 -13.04
N PHE A 60 36.46 -1.17 -12.02
CA PHE A 60 36.58 -1.57 -10.61
C PHE A 60 35.20 -1.58 -9.96
N VAL A 61 34.66 -2.76 -9.70
CA VAL A 61 33.26 -2.94 -9.31
C VAL A 61 33.11 -3.37 -7.86
N LEU A 62 32.31 -2.62 -7.12
CA LEU A 62 31.76 -3.03 -5.82
C LEU A 62 30.27 -3.34 -5.99
N GLY A 63 29.91 -4.63 -5.92
CA GLY A 63 28.51 -5.05 -5.88
C GLY A 63 27.99 -5.12 -4.45
N ILE A 64 26.80 -4.58 -4.20
CA ILE A 64 26.12 -4.71 -2.91
C ILE A 64 24.71 -5.29 -3.06
N ASP A 65 24.33 -6.15 -2.11
CA ASP A 65 22.96 -6.67 -2.03
C ASP A 65 22.54 -6.90 -0.57
N LYS A 66 21.26 -6.66 -0.26
CA LYS A 66 20.70 -6.90 1.08
C LYS A 66 20.57 -8.38 1.41
N ASN A 67 20.40 -9.22 0.39
CA ASN A 67 20.20 -10.65 0.54
C ASN A 67 21.56 -11.37 0.59
N PRO A 68 21.96 -11.92 1.76
CA PRO A 68 23.25 -12.58 1.90
C PRO A 68 23.40 -13.81 1.00
N LYS A 69 22.29 -14.45 0.60
CA LYS A 69 22.34 -15.60 -0.32
C LYS A 69 22.74 -15.16 -1.74
N MET A 70 22.31 -13.97 -2.18
CA MET A 70 22.70 -13.41 -3.46
C MET A 70 24.20 -13.10 -3.49
N VAL A 71 24.68 -12.41 -2.44
CA VAL A 71 26.11 -12.09 -2.27
C VAL A 71 26.97 -13.35 -2.24
N ARG A 72 26.52 -14.43 -1.59
CA ARG A 72 27.25 -15.71 -1.60
C ARG A 72 27.39 -16.30 -3.00
N VAL A 73 26.29 -16.33 -3.77
CA VAL A 73 26.34 -16.82 -5.16
C VAL A 73 27.20 -15.91 -6.02
N ALA A 74 27.10 -14.59 -5.85
CA ALA A 74 27.91 -13.62 -6.59
C ALA A 74 29.41 -13.84 -6.37
N ASN A 75 29.85 -14.02 -5.12
CA ASN A 75 31.24 -14.32 -4.77
C ASN A 75 31.73 -15.64 -5.36
N ASN A 76 30.90 -16.69 -5.35
CA ASN A 76 31.26 -17.99 -5.93
C ASN A 76 31.46 -17.94 -7.46
N ASN A 77 30.89 -16.93 -8.12
CA ASN A 77 30.96 -16.78 -9.58
C ASN A 77 32.14 -15.89 -10.04
N ILE A 78 32.99 -15.40 -9.14
CA ILE A 78 34.15 -14.59 -9.49
C ILE A 78 35.23 -15.49 -10.13
N SER A 79 35.65 -15.16 -11.36
CA SER A 79 36.81 -15.80 -11.99
C SER A 79 38.12 -15.20 -11.46
N SER A 80 39.23 -15.95 -11.57
CA SER A 80 40.56 -15.49 -11.18
C SER A 80 40.99 -14.20 -11.89
N GLU A 81 40.62 -14.03 -13.16
CA GLU A 81 40.97 -12.90 -14.01
C GLU A 81 40.46 -11.55 -13.47
N ILE A 82 39.25 -11.51 -12.92
CA ILE A 82 38.60 -10.28 -12.44
C ILE A 82 38.63 -10.14 -10.91
N LYS A 83 39.33 -11.04 -10.22
CA LYS A 83 39.31 -11.11 -8.75
C LYS A 83 39.85 -9.83 -8.08
N ASN A 84 40.75 -9.12 -8.74
CA ASN A 84 41.31 -7.86 -8.23
C ASN A 84 40.46 -6.63 -8.55
N SER A 85 39.50 -6.74 -9.48
CA SER A 85 38.63 -5.64 -9.92
C SER A 85 37.17 -5.81 -9.52
N LEU A 86 36.80 -6.90 -8.83
CA LEU A 86 35.42 -7.19 -8.43
C LEU A 86 35.33 -7.64 -6.97
N SER A 87 34.46 -7.00 -6.21
CA SER A 87 34.11 -7.41 -4.84
C SER A 87 32.61 -7.35 -4.60
N PHE A 88 32.10 -8.21 -3.72
CA PHE A 88 30.69 -8.20 -3.30
C PHE A 88 30.55 -8.10 -1.79
N LEU A 89 29.68 -7.19 -1.34
CA LEU A 89 29.38 -6.99 0.08
C LEU A 89 27.88 -7.11 0.36
N LYS A 90 27.55 -7.61 1.54
CA LYS A 90 26.19 -7.53 2.06
C LYS A 90 25.95 -6.09 2.53
N GLY A 91 24.96 -5.43 1.96
CA GLY A 91 24.62 -4.06 2.35
C GLY A 91 23.51 -3.41 1.53
N SER A 92 23.26 -2.15 1.85
CA SER A 92 22.32 -1.25 1.22
C SER A 92 23.00 0.09 0.97
N ILE A 93 22.53 0.85 -0.03
CA ILE A 93 23.07 2.20 -0.31
C ILE A 93 22.94 3.19 0.86
N ILE A 94 22.12 2.88 1.86
CA ILE A 94 21.91 3.71 3.05
C ILE A 94 22.84 3.35 4.20
N ASP A 95 23.63 2.29 4.05
CA ASP A 95 24.65 1.90 5.02
C ASP A 95 25.82 2.89 4.93
N ASP A 96 26.62 3.00 5.98
CA ASP A 96 27.71 3.97 6.04
C ASP A 96 28.85 3.55 5.10
N PHE A 97 28.93 4.22 3.95
CA PHE A 97 30.11 4.21 3.11
C PHE A 97 30.94 5.43 3.49
N THR A 98 32.02 5.19 4.22
CA THR A 98 32.81 6.19 4.98
C THR A 98 33.45 7.31 4.13
N LYS A 99 33.27 7.32 2.81
CA LYS A 99 33.82 8.33 1.88
C LYS A 99 32.75 8.80 0.88
N PRO A 100 32.34 10.09 0.92
CA PRO A 100 31.57 10.67 -0.18
C PRO A 100 32.40 10.71 -1.47
N GLU A 101 31.73 10.88 -2.61
CA GLU A 101 32.38 11.11 -3.92
C GLU A 101 33.44 10.08 -4.32
N GLN A 102 33.13 8.79 -4.12
CA GLN A 102 34.07 7.70 -4.33
C GLN A 102 33.86 6.94 -5.65
N PHE A 103 32.67 7.03 -6.26
CA PHE A 103 32.33 6.30 -7.48
C PHE A 103 32.17 7.22 -8.69
N ASP A 104 32.73 6.80 -9.82
CA ASP A 104 32.50 7.42 -11.13
C ASP A 104 31.10 7.07 -11.62
N VAL A 105 30.67 5.84 -11.35
CA VAL A 105 29.38 5.32 -11.78
C VAL A 105 28.67 4.55 -10.67
N ILE A 106 27.35 4.73 -10.56
CA ILE A 106 26.47 3.86 -9.79
C ILE A 106 25.50 3.20 -10.78
N VAL A 107 25.31 1.89 -10.67
CA VAL A 107 24.34 1.14 -11.47
C VAL A 107 23.34 0.46 -10.55
N SER A 108 22.08 0.40 -10.95
CA SER A 108 21.08 -0.45 -10.28
C SER A 108 20.03 -0.93 -11.27
N THR A 109 19.94 -2.25 -11.42
CA THR A 109 19.00 -2.86 -12.37
C THR A 109 17.91 -3.63 -11.65
N PHE A 110 16.66 -3.28 -11.96
CA PHE A 110 15.40 -3.84 -11.47
C PHE A 110 15.15 -3.82 -9.95
N MET A 111 16.15 -3.48 -9.12
CA MET A 111 16.03 -3.36 -7.66
C MET A 111 15.08 -2.23 -7.24
N LEU A 112 15.06 -1.09 -7.95
CA LEU A 112 14.17 0.03 -7.60
C LEU A 112 12.67 -0.33 -7.56
N SER A 113 12.27 -1.39 -8.28
CA SER A 113 10.90 -1.91 -8.24
C SER A 113 10.55 -2.60 -6.91
N GLU A 114 11.52 -2.77 -6.00
CA GLU A 114 11.35 -3.28 -4.64
C GLU A 114 11.18 -2.16 -3.61
N LEU A 115 11.53 -0.92 -3.99
CA LEU A 115 11.52 0.24 -3.11
C LEU A 115 10.20 1.00 -3.21
N ARG A 116 9.73 1.50 -2.06
CA ARG A 116 8.58 2.42 -2.01
C ARG A 116 8.98 3.84 -2.42
N PRO A 117 8.02 4.72 -2.73
CA PRO A 117 8.31 6.04 -3.29
C PRO A 117 9.28 6.91 -2.46
N LEU A 118 9.20 6.86 -1.12
CA LEU A 118 10.12 7.59 -0.25
C LEU A 118 11.51 6.92 -0.19
N GLU A 119 11.56 5.58 -0.19
CA GLU A 119 12.81 4.82 -0.29
C GLU A 119 13.53 5.10 -1.62
N GLN A 120 12.80 5.30 -2.72
CA GLN A 120 13.35 5.71 -4.02
C GLN A 120 14.00 7.10 -3.96
N GLN A 121 13.38 8.05 -3.26
CA GLN A 121 13.96 9.39 -3.06
C GLN A 121 15.23 9.33 -2.20
N ILE A 122 15.21 8.53 -1.13
CA ILE A 122 16.40 8.31 -0.28
C ILE A 122 17.53 7.67 -1.10
N PHE A 123 17.23 6.63 -1.89
CA PHE A 123 18.21 5.99 -2.77
C PHE A 123 18.90 7.01 -3.69
N LEU A 124 18.11 7.86 -4.37
CA LEU A 124 18.66 8.88 -5.27
C LEU A 124 19.60 9.84 -4.53
N ARG A 125 19.23 10.27 -3.32
CA ARG A 125 20.06 11.19 -2.53
C ARG A 125 21.36 10.54 -2.04
N GLU A 126 21.31 9.29 -1.59
CA GLU A 126 22.53 8.58 -1.19
C GLU A 126 23.43 8.31 -2.40
N ALA A 127 22.87 7.89 -3.54
CA ALA A 127 23.61 7.75 -4.79
C ALA A 127 24.30 9.07 -5.19
N TRP A 128 23.62 10.20 -5.01
CA TRP A 128 24.16 11.52 -5.37
C TRP A 128 25.40 11.87 -4.52
N LYS A 129 25.38 11.55 -3.21
CA LYS A 129 26.50 11.80 -2.30
C LYS A 129 27.71 10.92 -2.62
N LEU A 130 27.47 9.68 -3.04
CA LEU A 130 28.52 8.70 -3.32
C LEU A 130 29.16 8.89 -4.69
N LEU A 131 28.43 9.49 -5.65
CA LEU A 131 28.96 9.85 -6.96
C LEU A 131 29.93 11.02 -6.88
N LYS A 132 31.04 10.90 -7.60
CA LYS A 132 31.95 12.03 -7.90
C LYS A 132 31.21 13.14 -8.66
N PRO A 133 31.74 14.37 -8.69
CA PRO A 133 31.24 15.42 -9.59
C PRO A 133 31.17 14.90 -11.04
N ASN A 134 30.07 15.18 -11.74
CA ASN A 134 29.75 14.65 -13.08
C ASN A 134 29.64 13.12 -13.19
N GLY A 135 29.61 12.40 -12.06
CA GLY A 135 29.41 10.96 -12.04
C GLY A 135 28.04 10.54 -12.60
N ARG A 136 27.97 9.31 -13.10
CA ARG A 136 26.80 8.77 -13.82
C ARG A 136 26.04 7.75 -12.99
N LEU A 137 24.72 7.76 -13.12
CA LEU A 137 23.79 6.83 -12.50
C LEU A 137 23.01 6.11 -13.61
N TYR A 138 23.21 4.79 -13.71
CA TYR A 138 22.46 3.95 -14.63
C TYR A 138 21.37 3.19 -13.89
N LEU A 139 20.12 3.38 -14.31
CA LEU A 139 18.97 2.76 -13.65
C LEU A 139 18.10 2.03 -14.63
N ALA A 140 17.86 0.75 -14.38
CA ALA A 140 16.84 0.00 -15.09
C ALA A 140 15.71 -0.40 -14.15
N ALA A 141 14.46 -0.21 -14.53
CA ALA A 141 13.33 -0.60 -13.69
C ALA A 141 12.04 -0.75 -14.50
N GLU A 142 11.01 -1.25 -13.82
CA GLU A 142 9.66 -1.28 -14.36
C GLU A 142 8.95 0.06 -14.06
N PHE A 143 8.51 0.77 -15.10
CA PHE A 143 7.79 2.04 -15.01
C PHE A 143 6.31 1.87 -15.36
N VAL A 144 5.48 2.80 -14.90
CA VAL A 144 4.07 2.84 -15.33
C VAL A 144 4.00 3.57 -16.68
N PRO A 145 3.59 2.90 -17.78
CA PRO A 145 3.54 3.55 -19.09
C PRO A 145 2.37 4.55 -19.19
N SER A 146 2.46 5.45 -20.16
CA SER A 146 1.45 6.50 -20.45
C SER A 146 0.44 6.05 -21.52
N GLY A 147 -0.66 6.79 -21.68
CA GLY A 147 -1.65 6.54 -22.74
C GLY A 147 -2.36 5.17 -22.64
N PHE A 148 -2.71 4.60 -23.80
CA PHE A 148 -3.47 3.34 -23.90
C PHE A 148 -2.68 2.11 -23.41
N SER A 149 -1.35 2.12 -23.50
CA SER A 149 -0.51 1.01 -23.03
C SER A 149 -0.60 0.81 -21.51
N LYS A 150 -1.01 1.84 -20.76
CA LYS A 150 -1.33 1.74 -19.33
C LYS A 150 -2.42 0.70 -19.03
N ILE A 151 -3.44 0.58 -19.88
CA ILE A 151 -4.54 -0.37 -19.68
C ILE A 151 -4.00 -1.80 -19.84
N LYS A 152 -3.26 -2.05 -20.92
CA LYS A 152 -2.59 -3.33 -21.18
C LYS A 152 -1.66 -3.71 -20.02
N PHE A 153 -0.83 -2.78 -19.56
CA PHE A 153 0.07 -2.96 -18.42
C PHE A 153 -0.67 -3.34 -17.13
N ILE A 154 -1.77 -2.66 -16.81
CA ILE A 154 -2.59 -2.97 -15.63
C ILE A 154 -3.16 -4.40 -15.74
N LEU A 155 -3.65 -4.80 -16.91
CA LEU A 155 -4.18 -6.13 -17.15
C LEU A 155 -3.07 -7.20 -16.98
N GLU A 156 -1.91 -7.01 -17.62
CA GLU A 156 -0.77 -7.92 -17.49
C GLU A 156 -0.33 -8.09 -16.03
N ARG A 157 -0.13 -6.98 -15.30
CA ARG A 157 0.22 -7.04 -13.87
C ARG A 157 -0.86 -7.72 -13.03
N TRP A 158 -2.14 -7.53 -13.37
CA TRP A 158 -3.23 -8.22 -12.69
C TRP A 158 -3.16 -9.74 -12.88
N PHE A 159 -2.87 -10.21 -14.09
CA PHE A 159 -2.64 -11.64 -14.36
C PHE A 159 -1.42 -12.17 -13.61
N TYR A 160 -0.29 -11.46 -13.62
CA TYR A 160 0.90 -11.85 -12.85
C TYR A 160 0.60 -11.95 -11.36
N LYS A 161 -0.09 -10.95 -10.79
CA LYS A 161 -0.49 -10.95 -9.37
C LYS A 161 -1.39 -12.14 -9.01
N LYS A 162 -2.25 -12.60 -9.92
CA LYS A 162 -3.03 -13.83 -9.72
C LYS A 162 -2.14 -15.07 -9.72
N LYS A 163 -1.17 -15.15 -10.64
CA LYS A 163 -0.28 -16.31 -10.82
C LYS A 163 0.76 -16.46 -9.70
N THR A 164 1.30 -15.36 -9.18
CA THR A 164 2.39 -15.40 -8.17
C THR A 164 1.89 -15.53 -6.73
N GLY A 165 0.57 -15.44 -6.52
CA GLY A 165 -0.06 -15.53 -5.19
C GLY A 165 0.27 -14.35 -4.26
N LYS A 166 -0.35 -14.31 -3.08
CA LYS A 166 -0.12 -13.26 -2.07
C LYS A 166 1.20 -13.40 -1.29
N LYS A 167 1.85 -14.57 -1.33
CA LYS A 167 3.02 -14.90 -0.51
C LYS A 167 4.35 -14.39 -1.08
N SER A 168 4.44 -14.18 -2.39
CA SER A 168 5.61 -13.55 -3.01
C SER A 168 5.49 -12.03 -2.84
N GLY A 169 6.48 -11.39 -2.21
CA GLY A 169 6.39 -9.95 -1.93
C GLY A 169 6.18 -9.11 -3.21
N LYS A 170 5.63 -7.90 -3.03
CA LYS A 170 5.14 -7.07 -4.14
C LYS A 170 6.27 -6.27 -4.77
N THR A 171 6.39 -6.33 -6.10
CA THR A 171 7.10 -5.30 -6.87
C THR A 171 6.17 -4.12 -7.14
N LEU A 172 6.73 -2.92 -7.16
CA LEU A 172 6.06 -1.64 -7.33
C LEU A 172 6.64 -0.94 -8.56
N PRO A 173 5.87 -0.75 -9.64
CA PRO A 173 6.35 0.01 -10.77
C PRO A 173 6.55 1.49 -10.38
N LEU A 174 7.58 2.10 -10.96
CA LEU A 174 8.00 3.46 -10.68
C LEU A 174 7.00 4.46 -11.28
N LYS A 175 6.13 5.01 -10.42
CA LYS A 175 5.05 5.91 -10.83
C LYS A 175 5.46 7.39 -10.86
N TRP A 176 6.28 7.81 -9.91
CA TRP A 176 6.65 9.22 -9.68
C TRP A 176 8.14 9.49 -9.86
N PHE A 177 8.92 8.44 -10.12
CA PHE A 177 10.37 8.45 -10.05
C PHE A 177 11.05 9.55 -10.87
N SER A 178 10.62 9.73 -12.13
CA SER A 178 11.21 10.74 -13.02
C SER A 178 11.07 12.17 -12.49
N LYS A 179 10.07 12.45 -11.64
CA LYS A 179 9.87 13.78 -11.02
C LYS A 179 10.88 14.09 -9.92
N TYR A 180 11.53 13.06 -9.37
CA TYR A 180 12.47 13.22 -8.27
C TYR A 180 13.84 13.66 -8.75
N LEU A 181 14.22 13.28 -9.98
CA LEU A 181 15.57 13.43 -10.53
C LEU A 181 16.03 14.89 -10.50
N GLY A 182 15.36 15.78 -11.23
CA GLY A 182 15.73 17.20 -11.31
C GLY A 182 15.85 17.87 -9.93
N PRO A 183 14.82 17.81 -9.07
CA PRO A 183 14.87 18.41 -7.73
C PRO A 183 15.94 17.85 -6.80
N ILE A 184 16.44 16.63 -7.02
CA ILE A 184 17.54 16.04 -6.25
C ILE A 184 18.91 16.47 -6.78
N GLY A 185 19.01 16.87 -8.05
CA GLY A 185 20.27 17.26 -8.70
C GLY A 185 20.73 16.25 -9.75
N TYR A 186 19.79 15.80 -10.57
CA TYR A 186 20.05 14.83 -11.62
C TYR A 186 19.41 15.24 -12.95
N LYS A 187 20.14 14.98 -14.03
CA LYS A 187 19.67 15.19 -15.40
C LYS A 187 19.73 13.89 -16.19
N ILE A 188 18.65 13.54 -16.88
CA ILE A 188 18.64 12.40 -17.80
C ILE A 188 19.42 12.80 -19.06
N ILE A 189 20.40 12.00 -19.45
CA ILE A 189 21.16 12.17 -20.70
C ILE A 189 20.58 11.28 -21.79
N ASN A 190 20.40 9.99 -21.48
CA ASN A 190 19.87 9.01 -22.42
C ASN A 190 18.82 8.13 -21.74
N GLU A 191 17.89 7.61 -22.54
CA GLU A 191 16.98 6.55 -22.11
C GLU A 191 16.73 5.55 -23.24
N GLU A 192 16.49 4.29 -22.86
CA GLU A 192 15.97 3.27 -23.77
C GLU A 192 14.78 2.55 -23.13
N ASN A 193 13.83 2.16 -23.98
CA ASN A 193 12.51 1.71 -23.57
C ASN A 193 12.15 0.38 -24.23
N TRP A 194 11.72 -0.59 -23.42
CA TRP A 194 11.17 -1.87 -23.89
C TRP A 194 9.74 -2.08 -23.41
N LYS A 195 9.03 -3.06 -24.01
CA LYS A 195 7.64 -3.40 -23.69
C LYS A 195 6.74 -2.17 -23.58
N GLN A 196 6.72 -1.36 -24.64
CA GLN A 196 5.85 -0.17 -24.73
C GLN A 196 6.10 0.83 -23.58
N GLY A 197 7.35 0.95 -23.13
CA GLY A 197 7.78 1.88 -22.08
C GLY A 197 7.57 1.38 -20.65
N SER A 198 7.16 0.12 -20.46
CA SER A 198 7.01 -0.44 -19.10
C SER A 198 8.34 -0.91 -18.50
N ILE A 199 9.37 -1.18 -19.31
CA ILE A 199 10.75 -1.36 -18.84
C ILE A 199 11.59 -0.25 -19.45
N LYS A 200 12.31 0.49 -18.61
CA LYS A 200 13.20 1.55 -19.07
C LYS A 200 14.57 1.40 -18.45
N VAL A 201 15.60 1.76 -19.21
CA VAL A 201 16.93 2.07 -18.70
C VAL A 201 17.18 3.56 -18.88
N LEU A 202 17.74 4.20 -17.86
CA LEU A 202 18.06 5.62 -17.82
C LEU A 202 19.56 5.78 -17.56
N GLU A 203 20.22 6.62 -18.35
CA GLU A 203 21.53 7.18 -18.04
C GLU A 203 21.30 8.59 -17.50
N ILE A 204 21.74 8.81 -16.26
CA ILE A 204 21.49 10.02 -15.51
C ILE A 204 22.85 10.57 -15.04
N VAL A 205 23.07 11.87 -15.15
CA VAL A 205 24.29 12.52 -14.64
C VAL A 205 24.00 13.32 -13.37
N LYS A 206 24.92 13.28 -12.42
CA LYS A 206 24.94 14.16 -11.24
C LYS A 206 25.12 15.60 -11.73
N GLU A 207 24.15 16.46 -11.41
CA GLU A 207 24.20 17.89 -11.68
C GLU A 207 24.38 18.65 -10.36
N GLU A 208 25.34 19.58 -10.32
CA GLU A 208 25.52 20.43 -9.15
C GLU A 208 24.43 21.50 -9.11
N LEU A 209 23.55 21.43 -8.10
CA LEU A 209 22.47 22.39 -7.93
C LEU A 209 22.99 23.79 -7.52
N LYS A 210 24.04 23.85 -6.68
CA LYS A 210 24.87 25.02 -6.30
C LYS A 210 26.21 24.55 -5.68
N LYS A 211 27.28 25.35 -5.79
CA LYS A 211 28.57 25.10 -5.09
C LYS A 211 28.31 24.88 -3.58
N ASN A 212 28.78 23.76 -3.04
CA ASN A 212 28.65 23.33 -1.63
C ASN A 212 27.22 23.00 -1.12
N SER A 213 26.22 22.85 -1.99
CA SER A 213 24.93 22.27 -1.58
C SER A 213 24.91 20.77 -1.85
N GLY A 214 24.58 19.95 -0.85
CA GLY A 214 24.32 18.51 -1.02
C GLY A 214 23.10 18.24 -1.93
N PRO A 215 22.64 16.98 -2.03
CA PRO A 215 21.52 16.63 -2.90
C PRO A 215 20.25 17.34 -2.44
N GLY A 216 19.47 17.84 -3.41
CA GLY A 216 18.20 18.50 -3.17
C GLY A 216 17.11 17.55 -2.69
N TYR A 217 15.90 18.09 -2.54
CA TYR A 217 14.74 17.36 -2.02
C TYR A 217 13.51 17.61 -2.89
N TYR A 218 12.78 16.53 -3.15
CA TYR A 218 11.54 16.59 -3.90
C TYR A 218 10.36 16.94 -2.98
N THR A 219 9.51 17.86 -3.45
CA THR A 219 8.23 18.19 -2.79
C THR A 219 7.10 17.89 -3.76
N PRO A 220 6.14 17.00 -3.40
CA PRO A 220 5.00 16.72 -4.24
C PRO A 220 4.18 17.98 -4.58
N PRO A 221 3.60 18.06 -5.79
CA PRO A 221 2.75 19.18 -6.15
C PRO A 221 1.50 19.24 -5.25
N LYS A 222 1.01 20.45 -4.98
CA LYS A 222 -0.20 20.66 -4.18
C LYS A 222 -1.36 19.87 -4.78
N LYS A 223 -1.96 19.00 -3.98
CA LYS A 223 -3.13 18.23 -4.39
C LYS A 223 -4.39 18.95 -3.94
N SER A 224 -5.33 19.17 -4.87
CA SER A 224 -6.62 19.74 -4.51
C SER A 224 -7.30 18.89 -3.43
N PHE A 225 -7.95 19.53 -2.47
CA PHE A 225 -8.76 18.88 -1.44
C PHE A 225 -10.16 19.50 -1.35
N SER A 226 -10.53 20.39 -2.29
CA SER A 226 -11.83 21.06 -2.38
C SER A 226 -12.46 20.88 -3.77
N GLY A 227 -13.71 21.31 -3.92
CA GLY A 227 -14.45 21.22 -5.18
C GLY A 227 -14.87 19.81 -5.60
N LEU A 228 -15.44 19.71 -6.81
CA LEU A 228 -16.04 18.50 -7.36
C LEU A 228 -15.03 17.34 -7.50
N SER A 229 -13.80 17.62 -7.94
CA SER A 229 -12.75 16.59 -8.06
C SER A 229 -12.45 15.90 -6.72
N ALA A 230 -12.42 16.65 -5.61
CA ALA A 230 -12.21 16.06 -4.28
C ALA A 230 -13.42 15.24 -3.81
N ILE A 231 -14.64 15.63 -4.19
CA ILE A 231 -15.86 14.87 -3.91
C ILE A 231 -15.83 13.54 -4.66
N PHE A 232 -15.58 13.53 -5.98
CA PHE A 232 -15.50 12.30 -6.76
C PHE A 232 -14.41 11.34 -6.28
N ARG A 233 -13.23 11.86 -5.91
CA ARG A 233 -12.16 11.03 -5.34
C ARG A 233 -12.54 10.47 -3.97
N SER A 234 -13.22 11.25 -3.14
CA SER A 234 -13.75 10.78 -1.87
C SER A 234 -14.78 9.68 -2.07
N MET A 235 -15.71 9.86 -3.02
CA MET A 235 -16.71 8.84 -3.35
C MET A 235 -16.07 7.56 -3.87
N ARG A 236 -15.09 7.66 -4.76
CA ARG A 236 -14.29 6.51 -5.19
C ARG A 236 -13.68 5.78 -4.00
N CYS A 237 -13.08 6.50 -3.06
CA CYS A 237 -12.50 5.88 -1.86
C CYS A 237 -13.55 5.18 -0.98
N ILE A 238 -14.74 5.76 -0.82
CA ILE A 238 -15.84 5.16 -0.06
C ILE A 238 -16.35 3.89 -0.75
N LEU A 239 -16.51 3.93 -2.08
CA LEU A 239 -17.09 2.81 -2.83
C LEU A 239 -16.07 1.71 -3.15
N THR A 240 -14.79 2.04 -3.32
CA THR A 240 -13.78 1.10 -3.80
C THR A 240 -12.55 0.95 -2.91
N GLY A 241 -12.36 1.81 -1.91
CA GLY A 241 -11.09 1.93 -1.17
C GLY A 241 -10.69 0.70 -0.36
N GLN A 242 -11.63 -0.19 -0.03
CA GLN A 242 -11.34 -1.49 0.62
C GLN A 242 -10.78 -2.53 -0.35
N VAL A 243 -11.12 -2.43 -1.63
CA VAL A 243 -10.67 -3.36 -2.67
C VAL A 243 -9.39 -2.85 -3.34
N ASP A 244 -9.38 -1.55 -3.62
CA ASP A 244 -8.37 -0.88 -4.42
C ASP A 244 -7.73 0.24 -3.58
N PRO A 245 -6.42 0.15 -3.25
CA PRO A 245 -5.76 1.25 -2.56
C PRO A 245 -5.72 2.47 -3.46
N VAL A 246 -6.07 3.64 -2.90
CA VAL A 246 -6.07 4.92 -3.61
C VAL A 246 -5.06 5.87 -2.95
N PRO A 247 -3.75 5.66 -3.15
CA PRO A 247 -2.73 6.48 -2.54
C PRO A 247 -2.55 7.81 -3.28
N ILE A 248 -2.22 8.84 -2.52
CA ILE A 248 -1.55 10.05 -3.02
C ILE A 248 -0.03 9.84 -2.98
N GLU A 249 0.69 10.74 -3.63
CA GLU A 249 2.15 10.74 -3.57
C GLU A 249 2.60 11.03 -2.12
N PRO A 250 3.36 10.14 -1.47
CA PRO A 250 3.87 10.42 -0.14
C PRO A 250 4.96 11.50 -0.22
N GLY A 251 5.15 12.24 0.87
CA GLY A 251 6.09 13.36 0.93
C GLY A 251 5.57 14.47 1.83
N ILE A 252 6.07 15.68 1.63
CA ILE A 252 5.69 16.85 2.42
C ILE A 252 4.71 17.74 1.67
N TYR A 253 3.65 18.16 2.35
CA TYR A 253 2.63 19.08 1.84
C TYR A 253 2.55 20.32 2.75
N GLN A 254 1.91 21.37 2.25
CA GLN A 254 1.68 22.61 2.98
C GLN A 254 0.18 22.84 3.18
N SER A 255 -0.19 23.23 4.38
CA SER A 255 -1.48 23.87 4.69
C SER A 255 -1.21 25.34 4.94
N GLY A 256 -2.00 26.24 4.34
CA GLY A 256 -1.71 27.67 4.37
C GLY A 256 -0.34 28.00 3.76
N ASN A 257 0.37 28.93 4.40
CA ASN A 257 1.71 29.39 4.05
C ASN A 257 2.67 29.14 5.23
N PRO A 258 3.09 27.88 5.47
CA PRO A 258 3.90 27.54 6.64
C PRO A 258 5.29 28.16 6.58
N ASN A 259 5.79 28.58 7.74
CA ASN A 259 7.11 29.15 7.92
C ASN A 259 7.97 28.27 8.85
N SER A 260 9.13 28.77 9.27
CA SER A 260 10.08 28.04 10.13
C SER A 260 9.57 27.77 11.55
N LYS A 261 8.49 28.42 11.99
CA LYS A 261 7.87 28.23 13.31
C LYS A 261 6.59 27.38 13.23
N SER A 262 6.09 27.11 12.03
CA SER A 262 4.87 26.33 11.81
C SER A 262 4.99 24.88 12.30
N PRO A 263 3.90 24.31 12.86
CA PRO A 263 3.88 22.94 13.36
C PRO A 263 4.03 21.91 12.24
N ILE A 264 4.54 20.74 12.62
CA ILE A 264 4.63 19.55 11.76
C ILE A 264 3.49 18.59 12.13
N LEU A 265 2.59 18.33 11.20
CA LEU A 265 1.47 17.41 11.35
C LEU A 265 1.66 16.19 10.46
N VAL A 266 1.38 14.99 10.96
CA VAL A 266 1.53 13.74 10.19
C VAL A 266 0.18 13.20 9.73
N THR A 267 0.11 12.68 8.51
CA THR A 267 -1.05 11.98 7.97
C THR A 267 -0.64 10.79 7.10
N SER A 268 -1.61 9.95 6.73
CA SER A 268 -1.41 8.82 5.83
C SER A 268 -1.64 9.24 4.37
N ASN A 269 -1.00 8.54 3.42
CA ASN A 269 -1.17 8.83 1.99
C ASN A 269 -2.47 8.27 1.39
N TYR A 270 -3.46 7.89 2.18
CA TYR A 270 -4.78 7.54 1.65
C TYR A 270 -5.54 8.80 1.23
N ASP A 271 -5.99 8.86 -0.03
CA ASP A 271 -6.56 10.09 -0.61
C ASP A 271 -7.75 10.64 0.19
N TYR A 272 -8.62 9.77 0.70
CA TYR A 272 -9.74 10.18 1.56
C TYR A 272 -9.29 10.75 2.91
N THR A 273 -8.29 10.13 3.56
CA THR A 273 -7.70 10.67 4.80
C THR A 273 -7.12 12.04 4.54
N TYR A 274 -6.30 12.19 3.49
CA TYR A 274 -5.67 13.45 3.12
C TYR A 274 -6.70 14.56 2.86
N ILE A 275 -7.71 14.30 2.03
CA ILE A 275 -8.75 15.30 1.71
C ILE A 275 -9.46 15.76 2.98
N ARG A 276 -9.89 14.83 3.84
CA ARG A 276 -10.61 15.17 5.08
C ARG A 276 -9.71 15.93 6.06
N PHE A 277 -8.44 15.56 6.13
CA PHE A 277 -7.46 16.19 7.00
C PHE A 277 -7.18 17.63 6.55
N MET A 278 -6.75 17.81 5.29
CA MET A 278 -6.41 19.12 4.72
C MET A 278 -7.58 20.10 4.78
N LYS A 279 -8.82 19.66 4.51
CA LYS A 279 -10.03 20.51 4.66
C LYS A 279 -10.20 21.07 6.07
N LYS A 280 -9.81 20.32 7.12
CA LYS A 280 -10.01 20.73 8.51
C LYS A 280 -8.90 21.63 9.03
N ILE A 281 -7.70 21.54 8.46
CA ILE A 281 -6.55 22.37 8.86
C ILE A 281 -6.27 23.52 7.89
N GLN A 282 -7.08 23.72 6.84
CA GLN A 282 -6.80 24.69 5.77
C GLN A 282 -6.54 26.14 6.21
N LYS A 283 -7.00 26.53 7.41
CA LYS A 283 -6.78 27.85 8.02
C LYS A 283 -5.52 27.91 8.90
N ILE A 284 -4.76 26.83 8.97
CA ILE A 284 -3.54 26.69 9.79
C ILE A 284 -2.35 26.60 8.85
N ASP A 285 -1.37 27.44 9.09
CA ASP A 285 -0.06 27.41 8.46
C ASP A 285 0.77 26.25 9.05
N ALA A 286 0.75 25.09 8.39
CA ALA A 286 1.37 23.87 8.89
C ALA A 286 2.11 23.07 7.79
N TRP A 287 3.22 22.45 8.19
CA TRP A 287 3.89 21.43 7.38
C TRP A 287 3.19 20.08 7.60
N VAL A 288 2.79 19.43 6.52
CA VAL A 288 2.03 18.18 6.55
C VAL A 288 2.88 17.05 6.00
N LEU A 289 3.41 16.21 6.89
CA LEU A 289 4.20 15.04 6.52
C LEU A 289 3.27 13.87 6.20
N CYS A 290 3.20 13.51 4.93
CA CYS A 290 2.36 12.44 4.42
C CYS A 290 3.20 11.15 4.27
N VAL A 291 3.08 10.23 5.22
CA VAL A 291 3.82 8.96 5.20
C VAL A 291 3.24 8.00 4.15
N ASP A 292 4.09 7.12 3.61
CA ASP A 292 3.62 6.08 2.68
C ASP A 292 2.95 4.93 3.41
N SER A 293 1.62 5.02 3.53
CA SER A 293 0.76 3.99 4.09
C SER A 293 0.14 3.07 3.06
N ASN A 294 0.72 2.99 1.86
CA ASN A 294 0.22 2.16 0.76
C ASN A 294 -1.25 2.45 0.40
N GLY A 295 -1.68 3.70 0.60
CA GLY A 295 -3.06 4.10 0.37
C GLY A 295 -4.06 3.56 1.40
N ILE A 296 -3.60 3.24 2.61
CA ILE A 296 -4.43 2.80 3.74
C ILE A 296 -4.61 3.97 4.73
N ASN A 297 -5.79 4.08 5.36
CA ASN A 297 -6.04 5.08 6.40
C ASN A 297 -5.10 4.90 7.62
N VAL A 298 -4.99 5.91 8.48
CA VAL A 298 -4.07 5.89 9.64
C VAL A 298 -4.30 4.67 10.55
N TRP A 299 -5.55 4.39 10.93
CA TRP A 299 -5.85 3.39 11.95
C TRP A 299 -5.60 1.96 11.45
N CYS A 300 -6.08 1.64 10.26
CA CYS A 300 -5.82 0.35 9.60
C CYS A 300 -4.34 0.21 9.22
N GLY A 301 -3.71 1.30 8.76
CA GLY A 301 -2.30 1.31 8.38
C GLY A 301 -1.39 1.04 9.58
N ALA A 302 -1.70 1.63 10.74
CA ALA A 302 -0.91 1.45 11.96
C ALA A 302 -0.97 0.02 12.49
N ARG A 303 -2.14 -0.63 12.40
CA ARG A 303 -2.27 -2.05 12.79
C ARG A 303 -1.75 -3.03 11.75
N GLY A 304 -1.74 -2.62 10.48
CA GLY A 304 -1.33 -3.45 9.34
C GLY A 304 0.12 -3.23 8.92
N ASP A 305 0.97 -2.64 9.76
CA ASP A 305 2.41 -2.39 9.50
C ASP A 305 2.70 -1.52 8.26
N ASN A 306 1.73 -0.69 7.87
CA ASN A 306 1.89 0.30 6.79
C ASN A 306 2.00 1.73 7.35
N PHE A 307 1.81 1.96 8.65
CA PHE A 307 1.97 3.27 9.29
C PHE A 307 2.67 3.08 10.63
N GLY A 308 4.00 2.96 10.59
CA GLY A 308 4.81 2.74 11.78
C GLY A 308 6.12 3.54 11.79
N ASN A 309 7.00 3.17 12.71
CA ASN A 309 8.29 3.82 12.94
C ASN A 309 9.09 3.95 11.63
N LYS A 310 9.18 2.86 10.86
CA LYS A 310 9.87 2.82 9.57
C LYS A 310 9.34 3.88 8.59
N GLN A 311 8.02 3.95 8.38
CA GLN A 311 7.42 4.88 7.43
C GLN A 311 7.56 6.35 7.86
N LEU A 312 7.55 6.61 9.17
CA LEU A 312 7.81 7.95 9.69
C LEU A 312 9.25 8.38 9.42
N ILE A 313 10.24 7.51 9.72
CA ILE A 313 11.66 7.79 9.48
C ILE A 313 11.92 8.05 7.99
N GLU A 314 11.37 7.21 7.10
CA GLU A 314 11.50 7.39 5.66
C GLU A 314 10.96 8.75 5.20
N ALA A 315 9.80 9.17 5.72
CA ALA A 315 9.21 10.45 5.36
C ALA A 315 10.06 11.64 5.84
N ILE A 316 10.63 11.56 7.05
CA ILE A 316 11.54 12.60 7.57
C ILE A 316 12.79 12.70 6.68
N LYS A 317 13.47 11.56 6.45
CA LYS A 317 14.71 11.50 5.65
C LYS A 317 14.50 11.94 4.19
N ALA A 318 13.37 11.61 3.58
CA ALA A 318 13.08 11.92 2.19
C ALA A 318 12.68 13.39 1.95
N THR A 319 12.23 14.13 2.97
CA THR A 319 11.61 15.46 2.78
C THR A 319 12.44 16.65 3.32
N ASN A 320 13.52 16.37 4.05
CA ASN A 320 14.30 17.35 4.82
C ASN A 320 13.47 18.29 5.69
N ILE A 321 12.45 17.76 6.36
CA ILE A 321 11.64 18.59 7.24
C ILE A 321 12.50 19.31 8.31
N GLU A 322 13.66 18.76 8.66
CA GLU A 322 14.64 19.32 9.61
C GLU A 322 15.17 20.71 9.23
N GLU A 323 15.40 20.96 7.94
CA GLU A 323 15.85 22.27 7.44
C GLU A 323 14.67 23.22 7.14
N LYS A 324 13.48 22.68 6.89
CA LYS A 324 12.28 23.49 6.55
C LYS A 324 11.67 24.19 7.76
N THR A 325 11.92 23.70 8.98
CA THR A 325 11.36 24.27 10.20
C THR A 325 12.32 24.14 11.38
N GLN A 326 12.30 25.15 12.26
CA GLN A 326 12.97 25.12 13.56
C GLN A 326 12.18 24.32 14.60
N GLN A 327 10.90 23.99 14.31
CA GLN A 327 10.12 23.13 15.19
C GLN A 327 10.73 21.73 15.27
N ARG A 328 10.97 21.27 16.49
CA ARG A 328 11.43 19.90 16.79
C ARG A 328 10.31 19.05 17.39
N LYS A 329 9.05 19.42 17.14
CA LYS A 329 7.86 18.70 17.60
C LYS A 329 7.06 18.20 16.39
N ILE A 330 6.76 16.90 16.38
CA ILE A 330 5.91 16.27 15.37
C ILE A 330 4.62 15.79 16.03
N ILE A 331 3.47 16.17 15.45
CA ILE A 331 2.15 15.79 15.94
C ILE A 331 1.62 14.64 15.09
N LEU A 332 1.51 13.48 15.70
CA LEU A 332 0.99 12.25 15.13
C LEU A 332 -0.53 12.15 15.32
N PRO A 333 -1.27 11.52 14.38
CA PRO A 333 -2.66 11.16 14.64
C PRO A 333 -2.75 10.21 15.83
N GLN A 334 -3.71 10.38 16.72
CA GLN A 334 -3.77 9.54 17.93
C GLN A 334 -3.91 8.03 17.62
N LEU A 335 -4.62 7.69 16.55
CA LEU A 335 -4.85 6.30 16.15
C LEU A 335 -3.62 5.65 15.47
N SER A 336 -2.51 6.36 15.31
CA SER A 336 -1.25 5.77 14.85
C SER A 336 -0.46 5.08 15.97
N ALA A 337 -0.88 5.22 17.23
CA ALA A 337 -0.17 4.65 18.38
C ALA A 337 0.02 3.12 18.31
N GLY A 338 -0.85 2.41 17.58
CA GLY A 338 -0.72 0.97 17.35
C GLY A 338 0.39 0.56 16.38
N GLY A 339 1.02 1.49 15.67
CA GLY A 339 2.09 1.22 14.71
C GLY A 339 3.34 2.07 14.92
N ILE A 340 3.20 3.31 15.42
CA ILE A 340 4.34 4.14 15.84
C ILE A 340 4.52 3.95 17.34
N ALA A 341 5.49 3.13 17.73
CA ALA A 341 5.89 2.94 19.11
C ALA A 341 7.03 3.91 19.44
N ILE A 342 6.70 5.03 20.11
CA ILE A 342 7.67 6.09 20.45
C ILE A 342 8.87 5.55 21.25
N PRO A 343 8.71 4.72 22.30
CA PRO A 343 9.85 4.22 23.07
C PRO A 343 10.81 3.39 22.20
N GLN A 344 10.26 2.49 21.38
CA GLN A 344 11.05 1.67 20.47
C GLN A 344 11.77 2.52 19.42
N LEU A 345 11.12 3.54 18.87
CA LEU A 345 11.74 4.44 17.88
C LEU A 345 13.00 5.11 18.43
N ILE A 346 12.95 5.57 19.69
CA ILE A 346 14.06 6.27 20.34
C ILE A 346 15.21 5.27 20.62
N THR A 347 14.89 4.02 20.97
CA THR A 347 15.89 2.96 21.12
C THR A 347 16.55 2.59 19.80
N ASP A 348 15.77 2.42 18.73
CA ASP A 348 16.25 2.01 17.41
C ASP A 348 17.04 3.14 16.70
N VAL A 349 16.73 4.40 17.02
CA VAL A 349 17.39 5.59 16.46
C VAL A 349 17.79 6.53 17.59
N PRO A 350 18.95 6.29 18.24
CA PRO A 350 19.40 7.07 19.41
C PRO A 350 19.45 8.59 19.18
N TYR A 351 19.74 9.02 17.94
CA TYR A 351 19.82 10.42 17.53
C TYR A 351 18.57 10.89 16.75
N PHE A 352 17.37 10.49 17.18
CA PHE A 352 16.15 10.93 16.51
C PHE A 352 15.88 12.44 16.75
N PRO A 353 15.80 13.27 15.69
CA PRO A 353 15.87 14.74 15.83
C PRO A 353 14.57 15.41 16.31
N PHE A 354 13.48 14.66 16.51
CA PHE A 354 12.17 15.21 16.86
C PHE A 354 11.57 14.60 18.13
N LYS A 355 10.85 15.42 18.89
CA LYS A 355 9.94 14.95 19.94
C LYS A 355 8.57 14.64 19.33
N LEU A 356 8.08 13.43 19.57
CA LEU A 356 6.79 12.95 19.04
C LEU A 356 5.66 13.13 20.05
N TYR A 357 4.53 13.64 19.58
CA TYR A 357 3.32 13.80 20.38
C TYR A 357 2.12 13.22 19.64
N TYR A 358 1.26 12.47 20.33
CA TYR A 358 -0.03 12.11 19.76
C TYR A 358 -1.00 13.28 19.90
N GLY A 359 -1.44 13.83 18.77
CA GLY A 359 -2.50 14.84 18.68
C GLY A 359 -3.90 14.28 18.98
N PRO A 360 -4.97 14.97 18.60
CA PRO A 360 -6.34 14.50 18.79
C PRO A 360 -6.71 13.34 17.85
N ILE A 361 -7.81 12.65 18.14
CA ILE A 361 -8.39 11.64 17.24
C ILE A 361 -8.96 12.29 15.97
N TRP A 362 -9.68 13.40 16.12
CA TRP A 362 -10.36 14.04 15.00
C TRP A 362 -9.58 15.25 14.49
N ALA A 363 -9.44 15.36 13.17
CA ALA A 363 -8.75 16.47 12.53
C ALA A 363 -9.40 17.84 12.82
N LYS A 364 -10.71 17.86 13.11
CA LYS A 364 -11.44 19.10 13.46
C LYS A 364 -10.97 19.72 14.78
N ASP A 365 -10.35 18.93 15.66
CA ASP A 365 -9.91 19.37 16.99
C ASP A 365 -8.45 19.89 16.96
N ILE A 366 -7.76 19.77 15.82
CA ILE A 366 -6.37 20.22 15.65
C ILE A 366 -6.17 21.72 15.85
N PRO A 367 -7.01 22.62 15.28
CA PRO A 367 -6.85 24.06 15.52
C PRO A 367 -6.83 24.40 17.02
N GLU A 368 -7.83 23.93 17.76
CA GLU A 368 -7.92 24.14 19.20
C GLU A 368 -6.75 23.50 19.96
N TYR A 369 -6.34 22.29 19.57
CA TYR A 369 -5.22 21.59 20.18
C TYR A 369 -3.90 22.36 20.07
N LEU A 370 -3.66 23.00 18.92
CA LEU A 370 -2.45 23.80 18.67
C LEU A 370 -2.47 25.13 19.42
N GLU A 371 -3.64 25.78 19.50
CA GLU A 371 -3.81 27.07 20.19
C GLU A 371 -3.66 26.94 21.71
N LYS A 372 -4.38 25.99 22.32
CA LYS A 372 -4.45 25.85 23.78
C LYS A 372 -3.25 25.13 24.41
N LYS A 373 -2.38 24.48 23.61
CA LYS A 373 -1.15 23.79 24.05
C LYS A 373 -1.34 22.92 25.31
N TYR A 374 -2.37 22.07 25.29
CA TYR A 374 -2.75 21.23 26.42
C TYR A 374 -1.58 20.43 27.01
N ILE A 375 -1.39 20.49 28.34
CA ILE A 375 -0.52 19.56 29.09
C ILE A 375 -1.14 18.16 29.08
N VAL A 376 -2.43 18.08 29.39
CA VAL A 376 -3.24 16.86 29.28
C VAL A 376 -4.41 17.11 28.36
N LYS A 377 -4.47 16.38 27.24
CA LYS A 377 -5.59 16.48 26.28
C LYS A 377 -6.94 16.13 26.94
N PRO A 378 -8.01 16.89 26.67
CA PRO A 378 -9.36 16.57 27.12
C PRO A 378 -9.82 15.17 26.71
N LYS A 379 -10.70 14.55 27.51
CA LYS A 379 -11.27 13.23 27.20
C LYS A 379 -12.03 13.24 25.87
N SER A 380 -12.67 14.36 25.51
CA SER A 380 -13.40 14.54 24.24
C SER A 380 -12.50 14.34 23.01
N MET A 381 -11.26 14.84 23.04
CA MET A 381 -10.28 14.69 21.95
C MET A 381 -9.66 13.29 21.87
N LYS A 382 -9.82 12.47 22.92
CA LYS A 382 -9.32 11.10 23.03
C LYS A 382 -10.38 10.02 22.81
N LYS A 383 -11.66 10.39 22.62
CA LYS A 383 -12.77 9.44 22.42
C LYS A 383 -13.20 9.38 20.96
N ILE A 384 -13.45 8.16 20.48
CA ILE A 384 -14.05 7.91 19.18
C ILE A 384 -15.57 7.89 19.36
N ASN A 385 -16.28 8.66 18.55
CA ASN A 385 -17.74 8.63 18.49
C ASN A 385 -18.19 7.88 17.22
N PHE A 386 -18.89 6.75 17.38
CA PHE A 386 -19.46 6.00 16.26
C PHE A 386 -20.91 6.40 16.00
N SER A 387 -21.10 7.65 15.56
CA SER A 387 -22.44 8.21 15.30
C SER A 387 -23.18 7.50 14.16
N LEU A 388 -24.47 7.79 13.98
CA LEU A 388 -25.27 7.25 12.87
C LEU A 388 -24.62 7.51 11.50
N PHE A 389 -24.11 8.73 11.27
CA PHE A 389 -23.40 9.06 10.04
C PHE A 389 -22.18 8.16 9.77
N HIS A 390 -21.37 7.88 10.82
CA HIS A 390 -20.22 6.99 10.68
C HIS A 390 -20.64 5.54 10.39
N ARG A 391 -21.75 5.09 11.01
CA ARG A 391 -22.35 3.78 10.77
C ARG A 391 -22.84 3.61 9.34
N ILE A 392 -23.54 4.61 8.79
CA ILE A 392 -24.00 4.60 7.40
C ILE A 392 -22.80 4.52 6.44
N LEU A 393 -21.78 5.34 6.67
CA LEU A 393 -20.57 5.33 5.83
C LEU A 393 -19.83 3.97 5.88
N ALA A 394 -19.74 3.38 7.07
CA ALA A 394 -19.18 2.05 7.28
C ALA A 394 -20.04 0.98 6.57
N GLY A 395 -21.36 1.08 6.63
CA GLY A 395 -22.32 0.25 5.92
C GLY A 395 -22.11 0.29 4.41
N ILE A 396 -22.11 1.49 3.80
CA ILE A 396 -21.85 1.66 2.36
C ILE A 396 -20.53 1.00 1.95
N THR A 397 -19.47 1.26 2.72
CA THR A 397 -18.13 0.70 2.42
C THR A 397 -18.11 -0.83 2.54
N HIS A 398 -18.80 -1.39 3.54
CA HIS A 398 -18.92 -2.83 3.72
C HIS A 398 -19.79 -3.47 2.63
N LEU A 399 -20.90 -2.84 2.25
CA LEU A 399 -21.80 -3.32 1.21
C LEU A 399 -21.11 -3.40 -0.14
N THR A 400 -20.39 -2.35 -0.55
CA THR A 400 -19.65 -2.34 -1.81
C THR A 400 -18.51 -3.36 -1.80
N PHE A 401 -17.85 -3.55 -0.65
CA PHE A 401 -16.86 -4.61 -0.47
C PHE A 401 -17.49 -5.99 -0.63
N SER A 402 -18.61 -6.27 0.05
CA SER A 402 -19.34 -7.53 -0.03
C SER A 402 -19.76 -7.84 -1.46
N TYR A 403 -20.42 -6.91 -2.16
CA TYR A 403 -20.82 -7.12 -3.55
C TYR A 403 -19.63 -7.39 -4.46
N ARG A 404 -18.60 -6.55 -4.45
CA ARG A 404 -17.51 -6.65 -5.44
C ARG A 404 -16.53 -7.78 -5.13
N LYS A 405 -16.27 -8.06 -3.86
CA LYS A 405 -15.19 -8.96 -3.44
C LYS A 405 -15.66 -10.35 -3.05
N ILE A 406 -16.80 -10.42 -2.35
CA ILE A 406 -17.30 -11.67 -1.78
C ILE A 406 -18.31 -12.29 -2.73
N PHE A 407 -19.36 -11.55 -3.10
CA PHE A 407 -20.53 -12.10 -3.77
C PHE A 407 -20.52 -12.01 -5.29
N LEU A 408 -19.68 -11.17 -5.91
CA LEU A 408 -19.64 -11.02 -7.38
C LEU A 408 -19.42 -12.36 -8.11
N LYS A 409 -18.43 -13.16 -7.69
CA LYS A 409 -18.15 -14.45 -8.34
C LYS A 409 -19.25 -15.48 -8.09
N PRO A 410 -19.72 -15.71 -6.84
CA PRO A 410 -20.89 -16.54 -6.59
C PRO A 410 -22.12 -16.14 -7.41
N THR A 411 -22.42 -14.84 -7.51
CA THR A 411 -23.55 -14.36 -8.34
C THR A 411 -23.36 -14.70 -9.81
N LEU A 412 -22.16 -14.50 -10.37
CA LEU A 412 -21.90 -14.89 -11.77
C LEU A 412 -22.04 -16.40 -11.99
N LEU A 413 -21.59 -17.22 -11.04
CA LEU A 413 -21.77 -18.68 -11.10
C LEU A 413 -23.23 -19.09 -10.99
N LEU A 414 -24.00 -18.45 -10.11
CA LEU A 414 -25.44 -18.67 -9.97
C LEU A 414 -26.18 -18.29 -11.26
N CYS A 415 -25.84 -17.14 -11.86
CA CYS A 415 -26.39 -16.71 -13.14
C CYS A 415 -26.11 -17.72 -14.25
N LEU A 416 -24.85 -18.18 -14.37
CA LEU A 416 -24.47 -19.21 -15.34
C LEU A 416 -25.18 -20.54 -15.09
N GLY A 417 -25.36 -20.93 -13.82
CA GLY A 417 -26.08 -22.16 -13.45
C GLY A 417 -27.54 -22.11 -13.86
N LEU A 418 -28.25 -21.01 -13.56
CA LEU A 418 -29.63 -20.83 -13.98
C LEU A 418 -29.79 -20.82 -15.51
N ILE A 419 -28.86 -20.22 -16.25
CA ILE A 419 -28.83 -20.28 -17.72
C ILE A 419 -28.59 -21.72 -18.20
N PHE A 420 -27.64 -22.43 -17.60
CA PHE A 420 -27.29 -23.81 -17.97
C PHE A 420 -28.47 -24.78 -17.77
N PHE A 421 -29.22 -24.62 -16.68
CA PHE A 421 -30.44 -25.39 -16.41
C PHE A 421 -31.71 -24.83 -17.06
N GLN A 422 -31.59 -23.81 -17.92
CA GLN A 422 -32.71 -23.18 -18.65
C GLN A 422 -33.79 -22.55 -17.73
N MET A 423 -33.44 -22.18 -16.50
CA MET A 423 -34.33 -21.57 -15.49
C MET A 423 -34.39 -20.04 -15.63
N PHE A 424 -34.77 -19.54 -16.80
CA PHE A 424 -34.79 -18.09 -17.08
C PHE A 424 -35.82 -17.32 -16.25
N ASP A 425 -36.94 -17.96 -15.93
CA ASP A 425 -38.00 -17.43 -15.08
C ASP A 425 -37.52 -17.18 -13.63
N LYS A 426 -36.42 -17.82 -13.19
CA LYS A 426 -35.83 -17.64 -11.86
C LYS A 426 -34.72 -16.59 -11.78
N MET A 427 -34.45 -15.85 -12.88
CA MET A 427 -33.43 -14.80 -12.91
C MET A 427 -33.64 -13.70 -11.85
N TRP A 428 -34.89 -13.44 -11.44
CA TRP A 428 -35.21 -12.47 -10.38
C TRP A 428 -34.49 -12.76 -9.06
N PHE A 429 -34.17 -14.04 -8.78
CA PHE A 429 -33.49 -14.43 -7.55
C PHE A 429 -32.09 -13.81 -7.43
N ILE A 430 -31.45 -13.46 -8.55
CA ILE A 430 -30.19 -12.72 -8.54
C ILE A 430 -30.39 -11.33 -7.91
N GLY A 431 -31.45 -10.63 -8.32
CA GLY A 431 -31.80 -9.31 -7.78
C GLY A 431 -32.15 -9.39 -6.30
N GLU A 432 -32.95 -10.38 -5.91
CA GLU A 432 -33.31 -10.60 -4.51
C GLU A 432 -32.12 -10.98 -3.65
N PHE A 433 -31.22 -11.84 -4.13
CA PHE A 433 -30.00 -12.17 -3.40
C PHE A 433 -29.16 -10.93 -3.09
N TRP A 434 -29.04 -10.00 -4.05
CA TRP A 434 -28.37 -8.72 -3.82
C TRP A 434 -29.13 -7.84 -2.83
N LEU A 435 -30.46 -7.80 -2.92
CA LEU A 435 -31.32 -7.07 -1.98
C LEU A 435 -31.17 -7.62 -0.55
N TYR A 436 -31.15 -8.94 -0.37
CA TYR A 436 -30.96 -9.61 0.92
C TYR A 436 -29.63 -9.21 1.56
N ILE A 437 -28.54 -9.15 0.78
CA ILE A 437 -27.24 -8.66 1.26
C ILE A 437 -27.32 -7.20 1.71
N ALA A 438 -28.02 -6.32 0.97
CA ALA A 438 -28.19 -4.92 1.34
C ALA A 438 -28.97 -4.77 2.64
N ILE A 439 -30.12 -5.45 2.77
CA ILE A 439 -30.96 -5.41 3.98
C ILE A 439 -30.17 -5.92 5.19
N THR A 440 -29.50 -7.07 5.03
CA THR A 440 -28.63 -7.64 6.06
C THR A 440 -27.57 -6.62 6.49
N ASN A 441 -26.97 -5.90 5.55
CA ASN A 441 -25.98 -4.88 5.87
C ASN A 441 -26.57 -3.69 6.63
N ILE A 442 -27.77 -3.24 6.27
CA ILE A 442 -28.50 -2.17 6.97
C ILE A 442 -28.81 -2.61 8.41
N LEU A 443 -29.29 -3.83 8.60
CA LEU A 443 -29.56 -4.42 9.92
C LEU A 443 -28.31 -4.54 10.78
N ILE A 444 -27.14 -4.79 10.19
CA ILE A 444 -25.88 -4.80 10.94
C ILE A 444 -25.44 -3.37 11.31
N CYS A 445 -25.43 -2.45 10.34
CA CYS A 445 -24.74 -1.17 10.50
C CYS A 445 -25.56 -0.14 11.28
N ILE A 446 -26.87 0.00 11.02
CA ILE A 446 -27.69 1.05 11.64
C ILE A 446 -27.87 0.78 13.13
N PRO A 447 -28.44 -0.34 13.59
CA PRO A 447 -28.63 -0.60 15.03
C PRO A 447 -27.38 -1.16 15.74
N TYR A 448 -26.18 -1.10 15.14
CA TYR A 448 -24.95 -1.69 15.70
C TYR A 448 -24.71 -1.47 17.21
N PRO A 449 -24.94 -0.29 17.81
CA PRO A 449 -24.74 -0.08 19.24
C PRO A 449 -25.58 -1.00 20.13
N ILE A 450 -26.77 -1.40 19.68
CA ILE A 450 -27.65 -2.33 20.39
C ILE A 450 -26.98 -3.70 20.49
N PHE A 451 -26.28 -4.11 19.44
CA PHE A 451 -25.56 -5.39 19.38
C PHE A 451 -24.20 -5.37 20.08
N ASN A 452 -23.83 -4.28 20.75
CA ASN A 452 -22.55 -4.18 21.45
C ASN A 452 -22.58 -4.71 22.90
N PHE A 453 -23.54 -5.60 23.22
CA PHE A 453 -23.69 -6.24 24.53
C PHE A 453 -22.61 -7.30 24.82
N THR A 454 -21.92 -7.78 23.80
CA THR A 454 -20.80 -8.73 23.91
C THR A 454 -19.63 -8.25 23.06
N ARG A 455 -18.42 -8.75 23.35
CA ARG A 455 -17.28 -8.56 22.44
C ARG A 455 -17.18 -9.64 21.37
N LYS A 456 -17.74 -10.83 21.64
CA LYS A 456 -17.68 -11.99 20.74
C LYS A 456 -18.50 -11.76 19.47
N PHE A 457 -17.84 -11.74 18.32
CA PHE A 457 -18.52 -11.45 17.05
C PHE A 457 -19.41 -12.59 16.56
N MET A 458 -19.10 -13.83 16.88
CA MET A 458 -19.97 -14.96 16.54
C MET A 458 -21.33 -14.85 17.24
N VAL A 459 -21.34 -14.41 18.51
CA VAL A 459 -22.59 -14.22 19.27
C VAL A 459 -23.41 -13.09 18.66
N LYS A 460 -22.79 -11.95 18.32
CA LYS A 460 -23.47 -10.87 17.58
C LYS A 460 -24.05 -11.38 16.27
N GLY A 461 -23.27 -12.16 15.52
CA GLY A 461 -23.68 -12.72 14.23
C GLY A 461 -24.88 -13.65 14.37
N ALA A 462 -24.93 -14.47 15.42
CA ALA A 462 -26.07 -15.36 15.67
C ALA A 462 -27.33 -14.56 16.05
N THR A 463 -27.21 -13.56 16.93
CA THR A 463 -28.34 -12.70 17.31
C THR A 463 -28.89 -11.92 16.12
N ILE A 464 -28.01 -11.30 15.33
CA ILE A 464 -28.42 -10.59 14.10
C ILE A 464 -28.98 -11.59 13.08
N GLY A 465 -28.46 -12.82 13.02
CA GLY A 465 -28.96 -13.91 12.20
C GLY A 465 -30.43 -14.23 12.44
N VAL A 466 -30.84 -14.35 13.71
CA VAL A 466 -32.25 -14.58 14.08
C VAL A 466 -33.14 -13.43 13.64
N ILE A 467 -32.71 -12.19 13.86
CA ILE A 467 -33.46 -11.00 13.42
C ILE A 467 -33.56 -10.95 11.88
N ASN A 468 -32.48 -11.30 11.19
CA ASN A 468 -32.42 -11.29 9.74
C ASN A 468 -33.34 -12.34 9.11
N ILE A 469 -33.50 -13.51 9.75
CA ILE A 469 -34.51 -14.50 9.34
C ILE A 469 -35.88 -13.85 9.34
N ILE A 470 -36.30 -13.21 10.43
CA ILE A 470 -37.65 -12.62 10.54
C ILE A 470 -37.86 -11.57 9.45
N VAL A 471 -36.91 -10.64 9.29
CA VAL A 471 -37.03 -9.55 8.32
C VAL A 471 -37.06 -10.06 6.89
N LEU A 472 -36.13 -10.94 6.50
CA LEU A 472 -36.07 -11.45 5.14
C LEU A 472 -37.23 -12.41 4.83
N SER A 473 -37.69 -13.20 5.80
CA SER A 473 -38.86 -14.05 5.65
C SER A 473 -40.13 -13.23 5.34
N ILE A 474 -40.35 -12.11 6.03
CA ILE A 474 -41.47 -11.20 5.75
C ILE A 474 -41.38 -10.66 4.32
N ILE A 475 -40.18 -10.23 3.90
CA ILE A 475 -39.97 -9.68 2.56
C ILE A 475 -40.20 -10.74 1.49
N THR A 476 -39.65 -11.94 1.66
CA THR A 476 -39.83 -13.06 0.73
C THR A 476 -41.29 -13.49 0.65
N TYR A 477 -42.01 -13.50 1.77
CA TYR A 477 -43.44 -13.80 1.78
C TYR A 477 -44.24 -12.74 1.01
N ILE A 478 -43.93 -11.45 1.18
CA ILE A 478 -44.56 -10.35 0.42
C ILE A 478 -44.32 -10.49 -1.09
N LEU A 479 -43.11 -10.90 -1.49
CA LEU A 479 -42.74 -11.00 -2.90
C LEU A 479 -43.32 -12.22 -3.61
N HIS A 480 -43.42 -13.37 -2.92
CA HIS A 480 -43.74 -14.66 -3.55
C HIS A 480 -44.99 -15.34 -3.01
N ASN A 481 -45.56 -14.86 -1.91
CA ASN A 481 -46.70 -15.46 -1.21
C ASN A 481 -46.54 -16.98 -0.94
N SER A 482 -45.30 -17.45 -0.76
CA SER A 482 -44.97 -18.86 -0.58
C SER A 482 -44.28 -19.11 0.75
N ILE A 483 -45.00 -19.77 1.67
CA ILE A 483 -44.47 -20.17 2.98
C ILE A 483 -43.36 -21.21 2.79
N LEU A 484 -43.52 -22.14 1.85
CA LEU A 484 -42.51 -23.17 1.59
C LEU A 484 -41.19 -22.55 1.12
N PHE A 485 -41.23 -21.61 0.17
CA PHE A 485 -40.03 -20.93 -0.31
C PHE A 485 -39.35 -20.12 0.81
N MET A 486 -40.13 -19.44 1.64
CA MET A 486 -39.64 -18.75 2.83
C MET A 486 -38.92 -19.71 3.79
N LEU A 487 -39.53 -20.84 4.15
CA LEU A 487 -38.96 -21.84 5.06
C LEU A 487 -37.64 -22.43 4.50
N LEU A 488 -37.61 -22.72 3.21
CA LEU A 488 -36.42 -23.26 2.54
C LEU A 488 -35.26 -22.25 2.47
N ASN A 489 -35.49 -20.96 2.64
CA ASN A 489 -34.44 -19.94 2.63
C ASN A 489 -34.00 -19.47 4.04
N ILE A 490 -34.56 -20.00 5.13
CA ILE A 490 -34.20 -19.59 6.51
C ILE A 490 -32.69 -19.72 6.78
N PHE A 491 -32.07 -20.82 6.34
CA PHE A 491 -30.62 -21.02 6.52
C PHE A 491 -29.81 -19.98 5.76
N LEU A 492 -30.24 -19.60 4.55
CA LEU A 492 -29.61 -18.56 3.75
C LEU A 492 -29.68 -17.21 4.48
N TYR A 493 -30.85 -16.84 5.00
CA TYR A 493 -31.04 -15.60 5.73
C TYR A 493 -30.16 -15.52 6.98
N PHE A 494 -30.12 -16.61 7.77
CA PHE A 494 -29.25 -16.68 8.94
C PHE A 494 -27.77 -16.58 8.55
N TRP A 495 -27.35 -17.37 7.55
CA TRP A 495 -25.97 -17.40 7.10
C TRP A 495 -25.49 -16.04 6.59
N LEU A 496 -26.31 -15.34 5.79
CA LEU A 496 -25.98 -14.01 5.28
C LEU A 496 -25.64 -13.03 6.41
N ALA A 497 -26.44 -13.01 7.48
CA ALA A 497 -26.22 -12.17 8.64
C ALA A 497 -25.04 -12.62 9.50
N PHE A 498 -24.93 -13.93 9.76
CA PHE A 498 -23.84 -14.50 10.54
C PHE A 498 -22.47 -14.21 9.90
N PHE A 499 -22.36 -14.49 8.59
CA PHE A 499 -21.16 -14.22 7.80
C PHE A 499 -20.86 -12.72 7.71
N SER A 500 -21.88 -11.91 7.36
CA SER A 500 -21.69 -10.46 7.16
C SER A 500 -21.31 -9.75 8.46
N THR A 501 -21.80 -10.21 9.62
CA THR A 501 -21.43 -9.63 10.92
C THR A 501 -19.95 -9.86 11.24
N MET A 502 -19.43 -11.06 10.96
CA MET A 502 -18.02 -11.36 11.15
C MET A 502 -17.14 -10.53 10.20
N SER A 503 -17.56 -10.37 8.95
CA SER A 503 -16.91 -9.47 7.98
C SER A 503 -16.94 -8.00 8.42
N PHE A 504 -18.00 -7.57 9.10
CA PHE A 504 -18.14 -6.19 9.61
C PHE A 504 -17.21 -5.85 10.78
N SER A 505 -16.51 -6.83 11.36
CA SER A 505 -15.56 -6.62 12.48
C SER A 505 -14.47 -5.58 12.19
N GLY A 506 -14.08 -5.40 10.93
CA GLY A 506 -13.12 -4.37 10.50
C GLY A 506 -13.68 -2.95 10.35
N TYR A 507 -14.99 -2.76 10.53
CA TYR A 507 -15.71 -1.50 10.25
C TYR A 507 -16.21 -0.79 11.52
N THR A 508 -15.86 -1.33 12.68
CA THR A 508 -16.31 -0.87 13.99
C THR A 508 -15.16 -0.74 14.98
N PHE A 509 -15.34 0.10 15.99
CA PHE A 509 -14.36 0.40 17.04
C PHE A 509 -14.43 -0.57 18.23
N SER A 510 -15.44 -1.44 18.27
CA SER A 510 -15.69 -2.36 19.38
C SER A 510 -15.00 -3.72 19.22
N THR A 511 -14.02 -3.84 18.32
CA THR A 511 -13.36 -5.10 17.97
C THR A 511 -11.99 -5.23 18.62
N SER A 512 -11.72 -6.40 19.21
CA SER A 512 -10.38 -6.83 19.62
C SER A 512 -9.77 -7.74 18.55
N PRO A 513 -8.60 -7.41 17.98
CA PRO A 513 -7.93 -8.27 16.99
C PRO A 513 -7.58 -9.67 17.50
N THR A 514 -7.29 -9.79 18.80
CA THR A 514 -6.97 -11.07 19.43
C THR A 514 -8.20 -11.94 19.52
N GLU A 515 -9.33 -11.40 20.00
CA GLU A 515 -10.59 -12.14 20.11
C GLU A 515 -11.08 -12.63 18.74
N ILE A 516 -11.01 -11.78 17.70
CA ILE A 516 -11.36 -12.20 16.33
C ILE A 516 -10.47 -13.36 15.85
N ARG A 517 -9.18 -13.32 16.16
CA ARG A 517 -8.23 -14.39 15.77
C ARG A 517 -8.61 -15.71 16.42
N ASP A 518 -9.05 -15.68 17.67
CA ASP A 518 -9.42 -16.87 18.44
C ASP A 518 -10.80 -17.42 18.02
N GLU A 519 -11.74 -16.54 17.67
CA GLU A 519 -13.08 -16.93 17.19
C GLU A 519 -13.07 -17.47 15.75
N TYR A 520 -12.15 -17.02 14.91
CA TYR A 520 -12.15 -17.29 13.47
C TYR A 520 -12.17 -18.77 13.08
N PRO A 521 -11.40 -19.69 13.72
CA PRO A 521 -11.43 -21.11 13.39
C PRO A 521 -12.81 -21.75 13.60
N TYR A 522 -13.50 -21.39 14.69
CA TYR A 522 -14.85 -21.88 15.01
C TYR A 522 -15.88 -21.29 14.04
N PHE A 523 -15.82 -19.98 13.83
CA PHE A 523 -16.64 -19.29 12.85
C PHE A 523 -16.52 -19.96 11.47
N ASN A 524 -15.30 -20.25 11.03
CA ASN A 524 -15.06 -20.83 9.71
C ASN A 524 -15.68 -22.23 9.55
N LYS A 525 -15.66 -23.08 10.60
CA LYS A 525 -16.33 -24.38 10.56
C LYS A 525 -17.85 -24.22 10.45
N ILE A 526 -18.43 -23.37 11.30
CA ILE A 526 -19.89 -23.16 11.38
C ILE A 526 -20.41 -22.55 10.06
N GLN A 527 -19.75 -21.51 9.55
CA GLN A 527 -20.22 -20.80 8.35
C GLN A 527 -20.17 -21.69 7.09
N VAL A 528 -19.22 -22.63 6.98
CA VAL A 528 -19.18 -23.58 5.85
C VAL A 528 -20.36 -24.54 5.90
N ILE A 529 -20.67 -25.10 7.07
CA ILE A 529 -21.81 -26.01 7.25
C ILE A 529 -23.11 -25.29 6.90
N LEU A 530 -23.30 -24.08 7.45
CA LEU A 530 -24.47 -23.25 7.16
C LEU A 530 -24.58 -22.90 5.68
N LEU A 531 -23.47 -22.59 5.01
CA LEU A 531 -23.46 -22.30 3.58
C LEU A 531 -23.91 -23.50 2.74
N ILE A 532 -23.41 -24.70 3.04
CA ILE A 532 -23.79 -25.93 2.32
C ILE A 532 -25.29 -26.18 2.46
N ILE A 533 -25.82 -26.11 3.69
CA ILE A 533 -27.24 -26.26 3.97
C ILE A 533 -28.05 -25.19 3.22
N SER A 534 -27.60 -23.93 3.27
CA SER A 534 -28.26 -22.82 2.58
C SER A 534 -28.36 -23.06 1.08
N ILE A 535 -27.28 -23.51 0.43
CA ILE A 535 -27.27 -23.78 -1.01
C ILE A 535 -28.25 -24.90 -1.37
N ILE A 536 -28.24 -26.01 -0.62
CA ILE A 536 -29.14 -27.15 -0.86
C ILE A 536 -30.60 -26.71 -0.75
N PHE A 537 -31.00 -26.12 0.38
CA PHE A 537 -32.39 -25.77 0.62
C PHE A 537 -32.88 -24.64 -0.30
N SER A 538 -32.05 -23.63 -0.57
CA SER A 538 -32.44 -22.54 -1.49
C SER A 538 -32.60 -23.04 -2.92
N SER A 539 -31.79 -24.02 -3.35
CA SER A 539 -31.90 -24.62 -4.68
C SER A 539 -33.19 -25.44 -4.81
N VAL A 540 -33.55 -26.18 -3.77
CA VAL A 540 -34.85 -26.88 -3.68
C VAL A 540 -36.01 -25.87 -3.69
N GLY A 541 -35.88 -24.76 -2.95
CA GLY A 541 -36.87 -23.70 -2.95
C GLY A 541 -37.10 -23.08 -4.32
N LEU A 542 -36.02 -22.81 -5.08
CA LEU A 542 -36.11 -22.27 -6.43
C LEU A 542 -36.73 -23.24 -7.44
N TYR A 543 -36.67 -24.55 -7.18
CA TYR A 543 -37.30 -25.55 -8.03
C TYR A 543 -38.81 -25.67 -7.78
N PHE A 544 -39.25 -25.46 -6.53
CA PHE A 544 -40.65 -25.60 -6.12
C PHE A 544 -41.47 -24.29 -6.19
N LEU A 545 -40.81 -23.15 -6.24
CA LEU A 545 -41.42 -21.88 -6.63
C LEU A 545 -41.49 -21.79 -8.15
#